data_AF-R2P362-F1
#
_entry.id   AF-R2P362-F1
#
_cell.length_a   1.000
_cell.length_b   1.000
_cell.length_c   1.000
_cell.angle_alpha   90.00
_cell.angle_beta   90.00
_cell.angle_gamma   90.00
#
_symmetry.space_group_name_H-M   'P 1'
#
loop_
_entity.id
_entity.type
_entity.pdbx_description
1 polymer ?
#
loop_
_entity_poly.entity_id
_entity_poly.type
_entity_poly.pdbx_seq_one_letter_code
_entity_poly.pdbx_strand_id
1 'polypeptide(L)'
;MLDVIGAVKNLQWTTEHHYLHIKNQHDFMRAWAVQFELAYTDFRIIQIALQLDGQMDLLQRFTKAYDAVYQYEYAFVKGGLAEFNQEFGDQIDDYEAAQQNLLAILAELMTQQPKPTKENDLI
;
A
#
# COMPACT_ATOMS: atom_id res chain seq x y z
N MET A 1 2.26 16.87 -11.19
CA MET A 1 2.52 15.44 -11.01
C MET A 1 1.88 14.68 -12.16
N LEU A 2 2.48 13.61 -12.65
CA LEU A 2 1.79 12.66 -13.52
C LEU A 2 0.51 12.13 -12.84
N ASP A 3 -0.51 11.87 -13.64
CA ASP A 3 -1.81 11.42 -13.16
C ASP A 3 -1.75 9.96 -12.71
N VAL A 4 -1.79 9.75 -11.40
CA VAL A 4 -1.77 8.45 -10.74
C VAL A 4 -2.87 8.36 -9.67
N ILE A 5 -3.97 9.12 -9.82
CA ILE A 5 -5.07 9.18 -8.84
C ILE A 5 -5.60 7.78 -8.51
N GLY A 6 -5.87 6.97 -9.55
CA GLY A 6 -6.36 5.60 -9.39
C GLY A 6 -5.40 4.71 -8.61
N ALA A 7 -4.10 4.76 -8.94
CA ALA A 7 -3.08 3.97 -8.24
C ALA A 7 -2.97 4.36 -6.76
N VAL A 8 -3.02 5.66 -6.45
CA VAL A 8 -2.99 6.15 -5.06
C VAL A 8 -4.22 5.65 -4.29
N LYS A 9 -5.42 5.71 -4.88
CA LYS A 9 -6.66 5.22 -4.25
C LYS A 9 -6.65 3.71 -4.03
N ASN A 10 -6.23 2.94 -5.03
CA ASN A 10 -6.17 1.48 -4.94
C ASN A 10 -5.18 1.01 -3.89
N LEU A 11 -3.99 1.62 -3.86
CA LEU A 11 -2.98 1.30 -2.85
C LEU A 11 -3.48 1.68 -1.45
N GLN A 12 -4.09 2.86 -1.28
CA GLN A 12 -4.68 3.27 0.00
C GLN A 12 -5.72 2.25 0.49
N TRP A 13 -6.69 1.92 -0.37
CA TRP A 13 -7.76 0.98 -0.03
C TRP A 13 -7.19 -0.40 0.32
N THR A 14 -6.25 -0.90 -0.47
CA THR A 14 -5.67 -2.24 -0.28
C THR A 14 -4.88 -2.31 1.02
N THR A 15 -4.02 -1.32 1.30
CA THR A 15 -3.27 -1.24 2.57
C THR A 15 -4.20 -1.24 3.79
N GLU A 16 -5.27 -0.44 3.77
CA GLU A 16 -6.26 -0.41 4.86
C GLU A 16 -6.96 -1.78 5.02
N HIS A 17 -7.41 -2.38 3.91
CA HIS A 17 -8.15 -3.63 3.93
C HIS A 17 -7.28 -4.83 4.34
N HIS A 18 -6.06 -4.91 3.84
CA HIS A 18 -5.11 -5.95 4.18
C HIS A 18 -4.73 -5.91 5.66
N TYR A 19 -4.43 -4.71 6.19
CA TYR A 19 -4.20 -4.54 7.62
C TYR A 19 -5.39 -5.00 8.46
N LEU A 20 -6.61 -4.55 8.14
CA LEU A 20 -7.81 -4.94 8.88
C LEU A 20 -8.08 -6.45 8.81
N HIS A 21 -7.83 -7.07 7.65
CA HIS A 21 -7.99 -8.52 7.47
C HIS A 21 -7.07 -9.31 8.41
N ILE A 22 -5.79 -8.95 8.43
CA ILE A 22 -4.77 -9.61 9.27
C ILE A 22 -5.02 -9.30 10.75
N LYS A 23 -5.29 -8.04 11.11
CA LYS A 23 -5.60 -7.62 12.49
C LYS A 23 -6.76 -8.42 13.08
N ASN A 24 -7.80 -8.65 12.28
CA ASN A 24 -8.98 -9.41 12.70
C ASN A 24 -8.79 -10.93 12.61
N GLN A 25 -7.55 -11.40 12.38
CA GLN A 25 -7.19 -12.82 12.37
C GLN A 25 -8.01 -13.63 11.37
N HIS A 26 -8.31 -13.05 10.21
CA HIS A 26 -9.02 -13.74 9.15
C HIS A 26 -8.06 -14.64 8.36
N ASP A 27 -8.54 -15.83 7.99
CA ASP A 27 -7.79 -16.76 7.16
C ASP A 27 -7.48 -16.18 5.79
N PHE A 28 -6.40 -16.69 5.18
CA PHE A 28 -6.01 -16.31 3.83
C PHE A 28 -7.11 -16.62 2.81
N MET A 29 -7.32 -15.71 1.87
CA MET A 29 -8.21 -15.91 0.72
C MET A 29 -7.51 -15.56 -0.57
N ARG A 30 -7.82 -16.27 -1.67
CA ARG A 30 -7.21 -16.02 -2.98
C ARG A 30 -7.34 -14.56 -3.45
N ALA A 31 -8.47 -13.92 -3.14
CA ALA A 31 -8.70 -12.51 -3.49
C ALA A 31 -7.64 -11.58 -2.87
N TRP A 32 -7.17 -11.90 -1.67
CA TRP A 32 -6.13 -11.16 -0.95
C TRP A 32 -4.82 -11.18 -1.73
N ALA A 33 -4.36 -12.35 -2.19
CA ALA A 33 -3.14 -12.43 -3.00
C ALA A 33 -3.26 -11.70 -4.35
N VAL A 34 -4.44 -11.69 -4.96
CA VAL A 34 -4.67 -10.89 -6.17
C VAL A 34 -4.55 -9.40 -5.86
N GLN A 35 -5.16 -8.93 -4.77
CA GLN A 35 -5.08 -7.55 -4.32
C GLN A 35 -3.63 -7.14 -4.00
N PHE A 36 -2.85 -8.02 -3.38
CA PHE A 36 -1.43 -7.80 -3.09
C PHE A 36 -0.61 -7.52 -4.35
N GLU A 37 -0.76 -8.33 -5.38
CA GLU A 37 -0.04 -8.15 -6.65
C GLU A 37 -0.50 -6.88 -7.40
N LEU A 38 -1.79 -6.53 -7.32
CA LEU A 38 -2.32 -5.27 -7.87
C LEU A 38 -1.74 -4.06 -7.12
N ALA A 39 -1.74 -4.09 -5.78
CA ALA A 39 -1.16 -3.02 -4.96
C ALA A 39 0.33 -2.83 -5.21
N TYR A 40 1.09 -3.92 -5.44
CA TYR A 40 2.49 -3.82 -5.84
C TYR A 40 2.65 -3.14 -7.21
N THR A 41 1.71 -3.37 -8.13
CA THR A 41 1.68 -2.68 -9.43
C THR A 41 1.40 -1.18 -9.23
N ASP A 42 0.38 -0.82 -8.45
CA ASP A 42 0.04 0.57 -8.12
C ASP A 42 1.23 1.30 -7.48
N PHE A 43 1.91 0.64 -6.54
CA PHE A 43 3.14 1.13 -5.93
C PHE A 43 4.21 1.45 -6.97
N ARG A 44 4.51 0.54 -7.91
CA ARG A 44 5.52 0.76 -8.95
C ARG A 44 5.12 1.89 -9.91
N ILE A 45 3.83 2.04 -10.23
CA ILE A 45 3.34 3.16 -11.06
C ILE A 45 3.59 4.50 -10.36
N ILE A 46 3.29 4.61 -9.06
CA ILE A 46 3.55 5.82 -8.29
C ILE A 46 5.06 6.11 -8.22
N GLN A 47 5.91 5.10 -8.01
CA GLN A 47 7.37 5.29 -8.01
C GLN A 47 7.88 5.84 -9.35
N ILE A 48 7.42 5.27 -10.47
CA ILE A 48 7.81 5.72 -11.81
C ILE A 48 7.36 7.17 -12.02
N ALA A 49 6.12 7.52 -11.63
CA ALA A 49 5.60 8.87 -11.73
C ALA A 49 6.46 9.89 -10.95
N LEU A 50 6.78 9.56 -9.69
CA LEU A 50 7.64 10.37 -8.84
C LEU A 50 9.04 10.56 -9.44
N GLN A 51 9.62 9.50 -10.00
CA GLN A 51 10.94 9.55 -10.63
C GLN A 51 10.94 10.43 -11.89
N LEU A 52 9.91 10.32 -12.74
CA LEU A 52 9.76 11.14 -13.95
C LEU A 52 9.53 12.62 -13.63
N ASP A 53 8.83 12.91 -12.54
CA ASP A 53 8.61 14.27 -12.05
C ASP A 53 9.78 14.85 -11.24
N GLY A 54 10.86 14.07 -11.03
CA GLY A 54 12.04 14.49 -10.27
C GLY A 54 11.83 14.64 -8.76
N GLN A 55 10.76 14.06 -8.21
CA GLN A 55 10.39 14.16 -6.79
C GLN A 55 11.15 13.15 -5.92
N MET A 56 12.48 13.23 -5.90
CA MET A 56 13.34 12.20 -5.30
C MET A 56 13.15 12.03 -3.79
N ASP A 57 12.93 13.11 -3.04
CA ASP A 57 12.71 13.03 -1.59
C ASP A 57 11.39 12.32 -1.25
N LEU A 58 10.33 12.63 -1.99
CA LEU A 58 9.03 11.98 -1.82
C LEU A 58 9.08 10.52 -2.28
N LEU A 59 9.79 10.23 -3.38
CA LEU A 59 10.07 8.87 -3.83
C LEU A 59 10.74 8.02 -2.74
N GLN A 60 11.77 8.54 -2.08
CA GLN A 60 12.48 7.82 -1.02
C GLN A 60 11.57 7.56 0.19
N ARG A 61 10.83 8.58 0.65
CA ARG A 61 9.88 8.46 1.77
C ARG A 61 8.78 7.44 1.45
N PHE A 62 8.18 7.55 0.27
CA PHE A 62 7.13 6.64 -0.21
C PHE A 62 7.62 5.20 -0.29
N THR A 63 8.78 4.98 -0.91
CA THR A 63 9.38 3.64 -1.05
C THR A 63 9.63 3.01 0.32
N LYS A 64 10.24 3.77 1.24
CA LYS A 64 10.50 3.29 2.60
C LYS A 64 9.22 2.94 3.36
N ALA A 65 8.17 3.74 3.21
CA ALA A 65 6.90 3.50 3.87
C ALA A 65 6.17 2.27 3.32
N TYR A 66 6.21 2.07 2.00
CA TYR A 66 5.67 0.86 1.38
C TYR A 66 6.43 -0.39 1.84
N ASP A 67 7.76 -0.38 1.81
CA ASP A 67 8.58 -1.52 2.24
C ASP A 67 8.29 -1.92 3.71
N ALA A 68 8.02 -0.93 4.57
CA ALA A 68 7.67 -1.18 5.97
C ALA A 68 6.33 -1.92 6.12
N VAL A 69 5.37 -1.73 5.21
CA VAL A 69 4.10 -2.48 5.16
C VAL A 69 4.30 -3.84 4.47
N TYR A 70 5.04 -3.86 3.37
CA TYR A 70 5.24 -5.02 2.50
C TYR A 70 5.71 -6.27 3.25
N GLN A 71 6.61 -6.14 4.23
CA GLN A 71 7.12 -7.28 5.00
C GLN A 71 6.00 -8.08 5.71
N TYR A 72 5.02 -7.37 6.29
CA TYR A 72 3.88 -7.98 6.99
C TYR A 72 2.95 -8.67 6.00
N GLU A 73 2.61 -7.94 4.93
CA GLU A 73 1.72 -8.43 3.89
C GLU A 73 2.31 -9.63 3.15
N TYR A 74 3.62 -9.60 2.86
CA TYR A 74 4.31 -10.68 2.17
C TYR A 74 4.36 -11.96 3.00
N ALA A 75 4.62 -11.87 4.31
CA ALA A 75 4.58 -13.05 5.20
C ALA A 75 3.19 -13.70 5.17
N PHE A 76 2.13 -12.88 5.18
CA PHE A 76 0.75 -13.38 5.06
C PHE A 76 0.44 -14.01 3.70
N VAL A 77 0.91 -13.45 2.58
CA VAL A 77 0.73 -14.09 1.25
C VAL A 77 1.48 -15.41 1.15
N LYS A 78 2.70 -15.44 1.67
CA LYS A 78 3.62 -16.57 1.53
C LYS A 78 3.13 -17.79 2.32
N GLY A 79 2.61 -17.59 3.53
CA GLY A 79 2.26 -18.68 4.43
C GLY A 79 0.91 -18.58 5.13
N GLY A 80 0.09 -17.60 4.76
CA GLY A 80 -1.19 -17.34 5.41
C GLY A 80 -1.05 -16.82 6.84
N LEU A 81 -2.17 -16.88 7.57
CA LEU A 81 -2.27 -16.36 8.95
C LEU A 81 -1.30 -17.05 9.91
N ALA A 82 -1.05 -18.35 9.75
CA ALA A 82 -0.17 -19.11 10.63
C ALA A 82 1.29 -18.64 10.55
N GLU A 83 1.82 -18.47 9.33
CA GLU A 83 3.19 -17.96 9.13
C GLU A 83 3.30 -16.50 9.54
N PHE A 84 2.28 -15.67 9.23
CA PHE A 84 2.22 -14.30 9.71
C PHE A 84 2.30 -14.23 11.25
N ASN A 85 1.48 -15.00 11.97
CA ASN A 85 1.47 -14.98 13.44
C ASN A 85 2.78 -15.50 14.04
N GLN A 86 3.44 -16.47 13.38
CA GLN A 86 4.74 -16.97 13.81
C GLN A 86 5.84 -15.88 13.72
N GLU A 87 5.83 -15.07 12.67
CA GLU A 87 6.85 -14.03 12.45
C GLU A 87 6.51 -12.70 13.14
N PHE A 88 5.23 -12.30 13.15
CA PHE A 88 4.76 -10.95 13.46
C PHE A 88 3.54 -10.90 14.40
N GLY A 89 3.16 -12.01 15.05
CA GLY A 89 1.95 -12.08 15.87
C GLY A 89 1.88 -11.02 16.99
N ASP A 90 3.03 -10.65 17.56
CA ASP A 90 3.15 -9.63 18.61
C ASP A 90 3.45 -8.21 18.06
N GLN A 91 3.47 -8.03 16.73
CA GLN A 91 3.87 -6.78 16.06
C GLN A 91 2.69 -6.10 15.34
N ILE A 92 1.45 -6.38 15.74
CA ILE A 92 0.27 -5.78 15.09
C ILE A 92 0.23 -4.26 15.24
N ASP A 93 0.71 -3.72 16.36
CA ASP A 93 0.81 -2.28 16.60
C ASP A 93 1.89 -1.63 15.72
N ASP A 94 3.00 -2.34 15.47
CA ASP A 94 4.05 -1.88 14.55
C ASP A 94 3.55 -1.90 13.10
N TYR A 95 2.74 -2.90 12.73
CA TYR A 95 2.06 -2.93 11.44
C TYR A 95 1.04 -1.78 11.31
N GLU A 96 0.27 -1.48 12.36
CA GLU A 96 -0.63 -0.32 12.39
C GLU A 96 0.11 1.00 12.16
N ALA A 97 1.26 1.18 12.82
CA ALA A 97 2.07 2.38 12.64
C ALA A 97 2.65 2.46 11.21
N ALA A 98 3.10 1.33 10.65
CA ALA A 98 3.63 1.26 9.30
C ALA A 98 2.57 1.64 8.25
N GLN A 99 1.37 1.06 8.35
CA GLN A 99 0.28 1.34 7.40
C GLN A 99 -0.22 2.78 7.54
N GLN A 100 -0.38 3.33 8.76
CA GLN A 100 -0.74 4.74 8.96
C GLN A 100 0.30 5.70 8.34
N ASN A 101 1.59 5.39 8.44
CA ASN A 101 2.64 6.19 7.82
C ASN A 101 2.56 6.15 6.28
N LEU A 102 2.28 4.98 5.69
CA LEU A 102 2.04 4.87 4.24
C LEU A 102 0.81 5.70 3.82
N LEU A 103 -0.31 5.60 4.55
CA LEU A 103 -1.53 6.37 4.28
C LEU A 103 -1.29 7.88 4.36
N ALA A 104 -0.49 8.35 5.32
CA ALA A 104 -0.14 9.77 5.42
C ALA A 104 0.65 10.27 4.19
N ILE A 105 1.57 9.45 3.66
CA ILE A 105 2.32 9.78 2.44
C ILE A 105 1.42 9.73 1.19
N LEU A 106 0.50 8.77 1.12
CA LEU A 106 -0.50 8.70 0.05
C LEU A 106 -1.42 9.92 0.06
N ALA A 107 -1.80 10.40 1.25
CA ALA A 107 -2.56 11.64 1.39
C ALA A 107 -1.76 12.86 0.88
N GLU A 108 -0.46 12.96 1.22
CA GLU A 108 0.44 13.98 0.68
C GLU A 108 0.51 13.92 -0.86
N LEU A 109 0.70 12.72 -1.43
CA LEU A 109 0.71 12.48 -2.88
C LEU A 109 -0.59 12.93 -3.55
N MET A 110 -1.74 12.62 -2.94
CA MET A 110 -3.05 12.98 -3.46
C MET A 110 -3.23 14.51 -3.58
N THR A 111 -2.62 15.30 -2.69
CA THR A 111 -2.69 16.77 -2.79
C THR A 111 -1.96 17.34 -4.01
N GLN A 112 -1.07 16.55 -4.62
CA GLN A 112 -0.26 16.96 -5.78
C GLN A 112 -0.84 16.44 -7.11
N GLN A 113 -1.88 15.61 -7.05
CA GLN A 113 -2.54 15.06 -8.23
C GLN A 113 -3.30 16.14 -9.00
N PRO A 114 -3.52 15.95 -10.32
CA PRO A 114 -4.44 16.79 -11.06
C PRO A 114 -5.85 16.76 -10.45
N LYS A 115 -6.68 17.73 -10.81
CA LYS A 115 -8.08 17.71 -10.38
C LYS A 115 -8.77 16.46 -10.93
N PRO A 116 -9.55 15.73 -10.11
CA PRO A 116 -10.34 14.62 -10.60
C PRO A 116 -11.31 15.05 -11.70
N THR A 117 -11.36 14.26 -12.76
CA THR A 117 -12.29 14.30 -13.88
C THR A 117 -12.93 12.92 -14.03
N LYS A 118 -13.91 12.79 -14.92
CA LYS A 118 -14.55 11.49 -15.16
C LYS A 118 -13.58 10.46 -15.76
N GLU A 119 -12.53 10.94 -16.43
CA GLU A 119 -11.58 10.13 -17.17
C GLU A 119 -10.44 9.61 -16.29
N ASN A 120 -10.14 10.27 -15.17
CA ASN A 120 -9.04 9.88 -14.26
C ASN A 120 -9.49 9.51 -12.84
N ASP A 121 -10.76 9.74 -12.49
CA ASP A 121 -11.37 9.28 -11.24
C ASP A 121 -11.99 7.88 -11.39
N LEU A 122 -11.17 6.93 -11.83
CA LEU A 122 -11.59 5.55 -12.04
C LEU A 122 -11.41 4.76 -10.74
N ILE A 123 -12.51 4.16 -10.28
CA ILE A 123 -12.57 3.17 -9.18
C ILE A 123 -12.77 1.80 -9.83
#